data_AF-A0A7V0Z2Y6-F1
#
_entry.id   AF-A0A7V0Z2Y6-F1
#
_cell.length_a   1.000
_cell.length_b   1.000
_cell.length_c   1.000
_cell.angle_alpha   90.00
_cell.angle_beta   90.00
_cell.angle_gamma   90.00
#
_symmetry.space_group_name_H-M   'P 1'
#
loop_
_entity.id
_entity.type
_entity.pdbx_description
1 polymer ?
#
loop_
_entity_poly.entity_id
_entity_poly.type
_entity_poly.pdbx_seq_one_letter_code
_entity_poly.pdbx_strand_id
1 'polypeptide(L)'
;MEEEKEQYRVVLKSIGNNTKEEVEEFCQKISKNLNLPSSLIKKIAHRNPIVLKKNLTLKKAEALAIAFKSFGANVVVEKRIPSPMIQVERQGLPPPRLVLETCSLRKTPEKNWLLVGRVKNISQEPLKDIWVIIQLFDLNELMTFEEIPLPINPILPNQLSPFKALLEGELEFQKISLLFKNLEGTSYFVLDQRKRREWEEVEIPESVLKMKPFREEETLEKVPLTSERETTEEEEKIRPEEMAPYEEEKKEPESLVLDFSASSEGLEPKELISEERLELVEEKETSPPYPWIEEFRAAIETYYQTKKDGFTLWIKSLQTENFIESPYHLLVVFLSYSRFNQKEDDEKALENTQKVFPFLLRSNLTLDEIPEMEAPPFFSREVWRTLFFRALPKIQEVAKEILEKREWKAEELEQFIQIIPQMGLNNSRWVVRRIPQWILEDIQIDFSNTYVSIGEGLYRVASRLGVVNPQFDLYRGKNSMGDLKIQAFAKMIFPDNPMRIEEPMEKLGREGEEAHCFPIDPKCVGCLFESFCPKFYTEINPSEKGMMG
;
A
#
# COMPACT_ATOMS: atom_id res chain seq x y z
N MET A 1 -6.00 -20.91 -27.95
CA MET A 1 -4.85 -20.33 -28.67
C MET A 1 -5.40 -19.31 -29.65
N GLU A 2 -5.57 -18.06 -29.21
CA GLU A 2 -5.82 -16.97 -30.15
C GLU A 2 -4.50 -16.64 -30.85
N GLU A 3 -4.50 -16.68 -32.18
CA GLU A 3 -3.35 -16.31 -33.00
C GLU A 3 -2.79 -14.95 -32.56
N GLU A 4 -1.46 -14.87 -32.39
CA GLU A 4 -0.73 -13.67 -32.01
C GLU A 4 -1.09 -12.49 -32.93
N LYS A 5 -2.06 -11.67 -32.52
CA LYS A 5 -2.52 -10.50 -33.28
C LYS A 5 -1.39 -9.46 -33.35
N GLU A 6 -0.72 -9.43 -34.49
CA GLU A 6 -0.10 -8.28 -35.17
C GLU A 6 0.48 -7.17 -34.26
N GLN A 7 1.80 -7.21 -34.02
CA GLN A 7 2.48 -6.40 -33.00
C GLN A 7 3.31 -5.21 -33.52
N TYR A 8 3.37 -4.93 -34.83
CA TYR A 8 4.28 -3.90 -35.37
C TYR A 8 3.53 -2.64 -35.86
N ARG A 9 4.18 -1.48 -35.78
CA ARG A 9 3.75 -0.24 -36.42
C ARG A 9 4.89 0.40 -37.19
N VAL A 10 4.53 1.22 -38.17
CA VAL A 10 5.49 1.96 -38.99
C VAL A 10 5.31 3.46 -38.72
N VAL A 11 6.37 4.13 -38.31
CA VAL A 11 6.36 5.56 -37.95
C VAL A 11 7.24 6.34 -38.91
N LEU A 12 6.65 7.33 -39.57
CA LEU A 12 7.36 8.30 -40.37
C LEU A 12 7.95 9.37 -39.44
N LYS A 13 9.28 9.43 -39.32
CA LYS A 13 9.99 10.40 -38.46
C LYS A 13 10.25 11.70 -39.20
N SER A 14 10.70 11.62 -40.45
CA SER A 14 10.96 12.79 -41.32
C SER A 14 10.99 12.38 -42.80
N ILE A 15 11.06 13.36 -43.70
CA ILE A 15 11.25 13.16 -45.14
C ILE A 15 12.49 13.96 -45.54
N GLY A 16 13.54 13.29 -46.04
CA GLY A 16 14.83 13.94 -46.34
C GLY A 16 15.34 14.80 -45.17
N ASN A 17 15.71 16.05 -45.49
CA ASN A 17 16.09 17.10 -44.55
C ASN A 17 14.89 17.97 -44.12
N ASN A 18 13.67 17.55 -44.43
CA ASN A 18 12.42 18.25 -44.13
C ASN A 18 12.28 19.60 -44.87
N THR A 19 12.94 19.76 -46.01
CA THR A 19 12.78 20.94 -46.89
C THR A 19 11.47 20.86 -47.67
N LYS A 20 10.92 22.01 -48.07
CA LYS A 20 9.66 22.04 -48.85
C LYS A 20 9.79 21.25 -50.16
N GLU A 21 10.92 21.41 -50.86
CA GLU A 21 11.18 20.73 -52.13
C GLU A 21 11.22 19.20 -51.99
N GLU A 22 11.94 18.67 -51.01
CA GLU A 22 12.04 17.22 -50.75
C GLU A 22 10.68 16.63 -50.36
N VAL A 23 9.89 17.35 -49.55
CA VAL A 23 8.53 16.93 -49.18
C VAL A 23 7.62 16.90 -50.41
N GLU A 24 7.71 17.89 -51.28
CA GLU A 24 6.90 17.99 -52.50
C GLU A 24 7.26 16.88 -53.50
N GLU A 25 8.56 16.62 -53.68
CA GLU A 25 9.08 15.53 -54.51
C GLU A 25 8.65 14.16 -53.99
N PHE A 26 8.79 13.93 -52.68
CA PHE A 26 8.30 12.72 -52.01
C PHE A 26 6.80 12.50 -52.25
N CYS A 27 6.00 13.55 -52.07
CA CYS A 27 4.55 13.48 -52.27
C CYS A 27 4.19 13.15 -53.72
N GLN A 28 4.88 13.74 -54.70
CA GLN A 28 4.68 13.45 -56.12
C GLN A 28 5.06 12.01 -56.46
N LYS A 29 6.21 11.52 -55.98
CA LYS A 29 6.67 10.14 -56.20
C LYS A 29 5.69 9.12 -55.65
N ILE A 30 5.21 9.30 -54.42
CA ILE A 30 4.22 8.39 -53.82
C ILE A 30 2.88 8.47 -54.53
N SER A 31 2.38 9.68 -54.79
CA SER A 31 1.09 9.90 -55.45
C SER A 31 1.05 9.20 -56.81
N LYS A 32 2.14 9.31 -57.59
CA LYS A 32 2.27 8.69 -58.92
C LYS A 32 2.41 7.16 -58.85
N ASN A 33 3.18 6.63 -57.91
CA ASN A 33 3.46 5.19 -57.85
C ASN A 33 2.33 4.38 -57.18
N LEU A 34 1.59 4.98 -56.25
CA LEU A 34 0.51 4.30 -55.50
C LEU A 34 -0.89 4.77 -55.89
N ASN A 35 -1.03 5.64 -56.90
CA ASN A 35 -2.30 6.25 -57.32
C ASN A 35 -3.09 6.90 -56.16
N LEU A 36 -2.38 7.52 -55.21
CA LEU A 36 -2.98 8.21 -54.07
C LEU A 36 -3.12 9.72 -54.35
N PRO A 37 -4.19 10.40 -53.90
CA PRO A 37 -4.32 11.84 -54.06
C PRO A 37 -3.16 12.59 -53.40
N SER A 38 -2.49 13.47 -54.16
CA SER A 38 -1.33 14.24 -53.66
C SER A 38 -1.67 15.09 -52.43
N SER A 39 -2.91 15.59 -52.34
CA SER A 39 -3.42 16.34 -51.20
C SER A 39 -3.46 15.52 -49.90
N LEU A 40 -3.68 14.20 -49.99
CA LEU A 40 -3.67 13.29 -48.84
C LEU A 40 -2.23 13.05 -48.36
N ILE A 41 -1.31 12.79 -49.28
CA ILE A 41 0.10 12.53 -48.95
C ILE A 41 0.76 13.77 -48.34
N LYS A 42 0.47 14.97 -48.85
CA LYS A 42 0.94 16.22 -48.24
C LYS A 42 0.46 16.38 -46.79
N LYS A 43 -0.80 16.06 -46.50
CA LYS A 43 -1.33 16.11 -45.12
C LYS A 43 -0.61 15.15 -44.18
N ILE A 44 -0.21 13.98 -44.66
CA ILE A 44 0.56 12.99 -43.88
C ILE A 44 1.99 13.49 -43.67
N ALA A 45 2.66 13.92 -44.75
CA ALA A 45 4.04 14.38 -44.74
C ALA A 45 4.29 15.59 -43.83
N HIS A 46 3.31 16.50 -43.67
CA HIS A 46 3.44 17.65 -42.78
C HIS A 46 3.21 17.34 -41.29
N ARG A 47 2.77 16.12 -40.94
CA ARG A 47 2.45 15.73 -39.55
C ARG A 47 3.54 14.90 -38.87
N ASN A 48 4.77 14.97 -39.36
CA ASN A 48 5.88 14.19 -38.83
C ASN A 48 6.26 14.64 -37.39
N PRO A 49 6.46 13.72 -36.43
CA PRO A 49 6.34 12.27 -36.58
C PRO A 49 4.88 11.76 -36.59
N ILE A 50 4.55 10.83 -37.51
CA ILE A 50 3.20 10.23 -37.62
C ILE A 50 3.25 8.71 -37.78
N VAL A 51 2.31 8.00 -37.14
CA VAL A 51 2.10 6.56 -37.35
C VAL A 51 1.41 6.34 -38.70
N LEU A 52 2.11 5.71 -39.64
CA LEU A 52 1.59 5.40 -40.97
C LEU A 52 0.58 4.25 -40.92
N LYS A 53 0.92 3.18 -40.19
CA LYS A 53 0.06 2.01 -40.00
C LYS A 53 0.45 1.27 -38.72
N LYS A 54 -0.55 0.72 -38.03
CA LYS A 54 -0.42 -0.12 -36.82
C LYS A 54 -0.96 -1.52 -37.09
N ASN A 55 -0.65 -2.45 -36.19
CA ASN A 55 -1.09 -3.85 -36.23
C ASN A 55 -0.66 -4.51 -37.54
N LEU A 56 0.65 -4.48 -37.81
CA LEU A 56 1.24 -5.17 -38.95
C LEU A 56 2.01 -6.41 -38.48
N THR A 57 2.11 -7.40 -39.36
CA THR A 57 3.16 -8.43 -39.26
C THR A 57 4.52 -7.79 -39.57
N LEU A 58 5.60 -8.38 -39.06
CA LEU A 58 6.95 -7.86 -39.29
C LEU A 58 7.23 -7.67 -40.79
N LYS A 59 6.94 -8.69 -41.61
CA LYS A 59 7.12 -8.64 -43.08
C LYS A 59 6.37 -7.47 -43.74
N LYS A 60 5.11 -7.22 -43.33
CA LYS A 60 4.32 -6.10 -43.87
C LYS A 60 4.86 -4.75 -43.40
N ALA A 61 5.29 -4.65 -42.14
CA ALA A 61 5.89 -3.44 -41.60
C ALA A 61 7.23 -3.11 -42.27
N GLU A 62 8.08 -4.11 -42.49
CA GLU A 62 9.34 -4.00 -43.23
C GLU A 62 9.10 -3.58 -44.68
N ALA A 63 8.21 -4.26 -45.40
CA ALA A 63 7.88 -3.91 -46.79
C ALA A 63 7.38 -2.46 -46.91
N LEU A 64 6.51 -2.02 -45.99
CA LEU A 64 6.02 -0.65 -45.95
C LEU A 64 7.14 0.35 -45.65
N ALA A 65 8.00 0.04 -44.66
CA ALA A 65 9.13 0.90 -44.31
C ALA A 65 10.14 1.00 -45.47
N ILE A 66 10.44 -0.10 -46.16
CA ILE A 66 11.32 -0.14 -47.34
C ILE A 66 10.72 0.69 -48.48
N ALA A 67 9.43 0.53 -48.77
CA ALA A 67 8.76 1.29 -49.80
C ALA A 67 8.86 2.80 -49.53
N PHE A 68 8.55 3.25 -48.31
CA PHE A 68 8.66 4.67 -47.95
C PHE A 68 10.13 5.16 -47.95
N LYS A 69 11.08 4.37 -47.44
CA LYS A 69 12.52 4.69 -47.50
C LYS A 69 13.00 4.86 -48.94
N SER A 70 12.50 4.05 -49.88
CA SER A 70 12.84 4.17 -51.31
C SER A 70 12.39 5.50 -51.94
N PHE A 71 11.41 6.18 -51.34
CA PHE A 71 10.96 7.51 -51.75
C PHE A 71 11.69 8.65 -51.03
N GLY A 72 12.64 8.37 -50.13
CA GLY A 72 13.39 9.38 -49.38
C GLY A 72 12.83 9.69 -47.98
N ALA A 73 11.92 8.86 -47.45
CA ALA A 73 11.44 9.01 -46.07
C ALA A 73 12.39 8.37 -45.04
N ASN A 74 12.49 9.00 -43.87
CA ASN A 74 13.06 8.41 -42.67
C ASN A 74 11.94 7.75 -41.86
N VAL A 75 11.92 6.42 -41.88
CA VAL A 75 10.87 5.60 -41.29
C VAL A 75 11.46 4.56 -40.36
N VAL A 76 10.83 4.38 -39.20
CA VAL A 76 11.18 3.36 -38.23
C VAL A 76 10.05 2.34 -38.10
N VAL A 77 10.41 1.07 -37.93
CA VAL A 77 9.48 0.02 -37.55
C VAL A 77 9.58 -0.12 -36.04
N GLU A 78 8.45 -0.03 -35.36
CA GLU A 78 8.41 -0.20 -33.91
C GLU A 78 7.57 -1.45 -33.58
N LYS A 79 8.10 -2.30 -32.70
CA LYS A 79 7.40 -3.46 -32.15
C LYS A 79 6.72 -3.07 -30.84
N ARG A 80 5.47 -3.48 -30.68
CA ARG A 80 4.76 -3.38 -29.41
C ARG A 80 5.43 -4.34 -28.44
N ILE A 81 5.98 -3.81 -27.35
CA ILE A 81 6.54 -4.67 -26.31
C ILE A 81 5.36 -5.30 -25.56
N PRO A 82 5.22 -6.64 -25.53
CA PRO A 82 4.29 -7.30 -24.63
C PRO A 82 4.85 -7.20 -23.21
N SER A 83 4.79 -6.01 -22.63
CA SER A 83 5.11 -5.81 -21.22
C SER A 83 3.84 -6.08 -20.43
N PRO A 84 3.91 -6.84 -19.31
CA PRO A 84 2.80 -6.94 -18.39
C PRO A 84 2.26 -5.56 -18.08
N MET A 85 0.94 -5.41 -18.13
CA MET A 85 0.33 -4.10 -17.97
C MET A 85 0.54 -3.66 -16.52
N ILE A 86 1.58 -2.87 -16.26
CA ILE A 86 1.79 -2.28 -14.94
C ILE A 86 0.78 -1.14 -14.80
N GLN A 87 -0.18 -1.30 -13.90
CA GLN A 87 -1.16 -0.30 -13.52
C GLN A 87 -0.83 0.28 -12.14
N VAL A 88 -1.24 1.50 -11.89
CA VAL A 88 -1.19 2.10 -10.55
C VAL A 88 -2.62 2.18 -10.08
N GLU A 89 -2.93 1.52 -8.97
CA GLU A 89 -4.27 1.58 -8.37
C GLU A 89 -4.52 2.99 -7.86
N ARG A 90 -5.67 3.52 -8.24
CA ARG A 90 -6.14 4.83 -7.78
C ARG A 90 -6.96 4.64 -6.52
N GLN A 91 -6.28 4.26 -5.43
CA GLN A 91 -6.90 4.10 -4.12
C GLN A 91 -6.40 5.20 -3.17
N GLY A 92 -7.25 5.65 -2.26
CA GLY A 92 -6.97 6.73 -1.32
C GLY A 92 -7.81 7.99 -1.59
N LEU A 93 -7.91 8.84 -0.57
CA LEU A 93 -8.65 10.10 -0.67
C LEU A 93 -7.83 11.13 -1.46
N PRO A 94 -8.44 11.87 -2.41
CA PRO A 94 -7.79 13.02 -3.03
C PRO A 94 -7.45 14.08 -1.98
N PRO A 95 -6.41 14.92 -2.19
CA PRO A 95 -5.60 15.06 -3.40
C PRO A 95 -4.45 14.03 -3.51
N PRO A 96 -3.87 13.84 -4.71
CA PRO A 96 -2.75 12.92 -4.89
C PRO A 96 -1.53 13.40 -4.12
N ARG A 97 -0.91 12.49 -3.35
CA ARG A 97 0.28 12.80 -2.55
C ARG A 97 1.57 12.24 -3.16
N LEU A 98 1.44 11.25 -4.03
CA LEU A 98 2.57 10.58 -4.69
C LEU A 98 2.43 10.63 -6.21
N VAL A 99 3.57 10.61 -6.91
CA VAL A 99 3.69 10.43 -8.35
C VAL A 99 4.63 9.28 -8.66
N LEU A 100 4.18 8.30 -9.44
CA LEU A 100 5.07 7.28 -9.99
C LEU A 100 5.75 7.83 -11.26
N GLU A 101 7.05 8.11 -11.18
CA GLU A 101 7.82 8.68 -12.30
C GLU A 101 8.35 7.60 -13.25
N THR A 102 8.85 6.50 -12.69
CA THR A 102 9.41 5.39 -13.47
C THR A 102 8.99 4.07 -12.85
N CYS A 103 8.71 3.08 -13.69
CA CYS A 103 8.57 1.69 -13.27
C CYS A 103 8.85 0.79 -14.46
N SER A 104 9.77 -0.16 -14.28
CA SER A 104 10.20 -1.10 -15.30
C SER A 104 10.24 -2.50 -14.71
N LEU A 105 9.85 -3.48 -15.53
CA LEU A 105 9.91 -4.90 -15.21
C LEU A 105 10.88 -5.58 -16.17
N ARG A 106 11.79 -6.40 -15.65
CA ARG A 106 12.75 -7.17 -16.45
C ARG A 106 12.98 -8.56 -15.85
N LYS A 107 13.25 -9.57 -16.67
CA LYS A 107 13.71 -10.88 -16.17
C LYS A 107 15.19 -10.81 -15.78
N THR A 108 15.55 -11.41 -14.66
CA THR A 108 16.95 -11.63 -14.26
C THR A 108 17.53 -12.86 -14.98
N PRO A 109 18.85 -13.07 -14.96
CA PRO A 109 19.47 -14.28 -15.51
C PRO A 109 18.94 -15.58 -14.89
N GLU A 110 18.49 -15.52 -13.64
CA GLU A 110 17.89 -16.61 -12.88
C GLU A 110 16.40 -16.82 -13.19
N LYS A 111 15.87 -16.15 -14.23
CA LYS A 111 14.46 -16.14 -14.64
C LYS A 111 13.46 -15.52 -13.65
N ASN A 112 13.92 -14.97 -12.53
CA ASN A 112 13.08 -14.17 -11.64
C ASN A 112 12.68 -12.85 -12.29
N TRP A 113 11.55 -12.28 -11.86
CA TRP A 113 11.11 -10.97 -12.34
C TRP A 113 11.61 -9.86 -11.41
N LEU A 114 12.26 -8.86 -11.97
CA LEU A 114 12.77 -7.71 -11.25
C LEU A 114 11.99 -6.45 -11.61
N LEU A 115 11.22 -5.95 -10.65
CA LEU A 115 10.50 -4.69 -10.75
C LEU A 115 11.36 -3.58 -10.12
N VAL A 116 11.59 -2.50 -10.84
CA VAL A 116 12.33 -1.32 -10.36
C VAL A 116 11.49 -0.10 -10.65
N GLY A 117 11.28 0.77 -9.65
CA GLY A 117 10.55 2.01 -9.82
C GLY A 117 11.06 3.16 -8.98
N ARG A 118 10.48 4.34 -9.22
CA ARG A 118 10.74 5.57 -8.47
C ARG A 118 9.44 6.31 -8.26
N VAL A 119 9.18 6.69 -7.01
CA VAL A 119 8.01 7.48 -6.63
C VAL A 119 8.47 8.81 -6.04
N LYS A 120 7.75 9.89 -6.35
CA LYS A 120 8.01 11.24 -5.86
C LYS A 120 6.91 11.65 -4.89
N ASN A 121 7.28 12.25 -3.76
CA ASN A 121 6.33 12.97 -2.92
C ASN A 121 6.00 14.32 -3.56
N ILE A 122 4.73 14.54 -3.90
CA ILE A 122 4.22 15.81 -4.44
C ILE A 122 3.37 16.59 -3.44
N SER A 123 3.19 16.06 -2.23
CA SER A 123 2.54 16.80 -1.13
C SER A 123 3.51 17.82 -0.52
N GLN A 124 2.96 18.76 0.27
CA GLN A 124 3.73 19.75 1.02
C GLN A 124 4.32 19.19 2.33
N GLU A 125 3.95 17.97 2.71
CA GLU A 125 4.31 17.35 3.98
C GLU A 125 5.27 16.17 3.77
N PRO A 126 6.15 15.87 4.75
CA PRO A 126 6.96 14.67 4.72
C PRO A 126 6.09 13.42 4.91
N LEU A 127 6.24 12.44 4.01
CA LEU A 127 5.50 11.18 4.07
C LEU A 127 6.34 10.11 4.77
N LYS A 128 5.81 9.56 5.88
CA LYS A 128 6.50 8.55 6.69
C LYS A 128 5.99 7.15 6.40
N ASP A 129 6.89 6.19 6.56
CA ASP A 129 6.56 4.77 6.65
C ASP A 129 5.77 4.26 5.44
N ILE A 130 6.19 4.67 4.25
CA ILE A 130 5.50 4.36 3.00
C ILE A 130 5.96 3.01 2.47
N TRP A 131 5.00 2.18 2.09
CA TRP A 131 5.19 0.88 1.48
C TRP A 131 4.59 0.87 0.09
N VAL A 132 5.22 0.13 -0.82
CA VAL A 132 4.63 -0.24 -2.12
C VAL A 132 4.11 -1.67 -2.03
N ILE A 133 2.85 -1.87 -2.42
CA ILE A 133 2.22 -3.16 -2.61
C ILE A 133 2.22 -3.46 -4.10
N ILE A 134 2.82 -4.56 -4.48
CA ILE A 134 2.97 -5.01 -5.86
C ILE A 134 2.09 -6.23 -6.02
N GLN A 135 0.95 -6.08 -6.69
CA GLN A 135 -0.02 -7.14 -6.91
C GLN A 135 0.17 -7.74 -8.30
N LEU A 136 0.25 -9.07 -8.38
CA LEU A 136 0.42 -9.83 -9.61
C LEU A 136 -0.91 -10.49 -9.98
N PHE A 137 -1.36 -10.32 -11.21
CA PHE A 137 -2.63 -10.86 -11.70
C PHE A 137 -2.47 -11.74 -12.94
N ASP A 138 -3.21 -12.84 -12.99
CA ASP A 138 -3.46 -13.62 -14.20
C ASP A 138 -4.96 -13.58 -14.53
N LEU A 139 -5.33 -13.24 -15.76
CA LEU A 139 -6.73 -13.12 -16.21
C LEU A 139 -7.68 -12.34 -15.26
N ASN A 140 -7.15 -11.36 -14.51
CA ASN A 140 -7.81 -10.57 -13.45
C ASN A 140 -7.96 -11.24 -12.08
N GLU A 141 -7.48 -12.47 -11.89
CA GLU A 141 -7.35 -13.11 -10.58
C GLU A 141 -6.03 -12.71 -9.92
N LEU A 142 -6.07 -12.32 -8.65
CA LEU A 142 -4.88 -11.96 -7.88
C LEU A 142 -4.08 -13.23 -7.56
N MET A 143 -2.90 -13.37 -8.16
CA MET A 143 -2.02 -14.53 -8.01
C MET A 143 -1.18 -14.45 -6.73
N THR A 144 -0.59 -13.30 -6.48
CA THR A 144 0.25 -13.01 -5.30
C THR A 144 0.45 -11.51 -5.18
N PHE A 145 1.01 -11.06 -4.07
CA PHE A 145 1.49 -9.70 -3.94
C PHE A 145 2.73 -9.64 -3.06
N GLU A 146 3.55 -8.61 -3.27
CA GLU A 146 4.71 -8.31 -2.46
C GLU A 146 4.55 -6.93 -1.82
N GLU A 147 4.96 -6.77 -0.57
CA GLU A 147 4.99 -5.48 0.12
C GLU A 147 6.42 -5.10 0.44
N ILE A 148 6.83 -3.90 0.04
CA ILE A 148 8.22 -3.46 0.20
C ILE A 148 8.22 -2.05 0.78
N PRO A 149 8.95 -1.82 1.88
CA PRO A 149 9.10 -0.48 2.42
C PRO A 149 9.93 0.37 1.48
N LEU A 150 9.57 1.65 1.35
CA LEU A 150 10.38 2.60 0.61
C LEU A 150 11.65 2.91 1.42
N PRO A 151 12.84 2.84 0.79
CA PRO A 151 14.12 2.97 1.49
C PRO A 151 14.39 4.39 2.02
N ILE A 152 13.75 5.40 1.45
CA ILE A 152 13.80 6.77 1.96
C ILE A 152 12.58 6.99 2.84
N ASN A 153 12.80 7.24 4.14
CA ASN A 153 11.78 7.45 5.14
C ASN A 153 12.25 8.48 6.19
N PRO A 154 11.60 9.65 6.35
CA PRO A 154 10.47 10.14 5.54
C PRO A 154 10.88 10.52 4.12
N ILE A 155 9.92 10.50 3.19
CA ILE A 155 10.07 11.09 1.87
C ILE A 155 9.68 12.57 1.98
N LEU A 156 10.65 13.47 1.88
CA LEU A 156 10.43 14.91 1.96
C LEU A 156 9.66 15.44 0.72
N PRO A 157 9.01 16.62 0.81
CA PRO A 157 8.36 17.25 -0.34
C PRO A 157 9.29 17.35 -1.55
N ASN A 158 8.80 16.97 -2.72
CA ASN A 158 9.56 16.87 -3.98
C ASN A 158 10.72 15.88 -4.01
N GLN A 159 10.91 15.06 -2.97
CA GLN A 159 11.95 14.04 -2.94
C GLN A 159 11.48 12.76 -3.65
N LEU A 160 12.45 12.09 -4.29
CA LEU A 160 12.26 10.79 -4.92
C LEU A 160 12.69 9.67 -3.99
N SER A 161 11.91 8.59 -3.97
CA SER A 161 12.25 7.33 -3.32
C SER A 161 12.26 6.18 -4.35
N PRO A 162 13.39 5.48 -4.54
CA PRO A 162 13.45 4.32 -5.40
C PRO A 162 12.82 3.10 -4.70
N PHE A 163 12.29 2.15 -5.45
CA PHE A 163 11.91 0.84 -4.93
C PHE A 163 12.31 -0.27 -5.88
N LYS A 164 12.56 -1.46 -5.33
CA LYS A 164 13.01 -2.63 -6.06
C LYS A 164 12.37 -3.86 -5.45
N ALA A 165 11.75 -4.69 -6.29
CA ALA A 165 11.16 -5.97 -5.92
C ALA A 165 11.74 -7.09 -6.76
N LEU A 166 12.16 -8.16 -6.12
CA LEU A 166 12.43 -9.43 -6.77
C LEU A 166 11.20 -10.32 -6.58
N LEU A 167 10.50 -10.59 -7.67
CA LEU A 167 9.33 -11.46 -7.68
C LEU A 167 9.83 -12.86 -8.05
N GLU A 168 9.82 -13.75 -7.05
CA GLU A 168 10.37 -15.09 -7.18
C GLU A 168 9.41 -16.02 -7.95
N GLY A 169 9.99 -16.89 -8.78
CA GLY A 169 9.29 -17.95 -9.49
C GLY A 169 9.06 -17.68 -10.97
N GLU A 170 8.85 -18.77 -11.72
CA GLU A 170 8.42 -18.75 -13.13
C GLU A 170 6.92 -18.44 -13.25
N LEU A 171 6.44 -17.40 -12.54
CA LEU A 171 5.04 -16.99 -12.61
C LEU A 171 4.76 -16.31 -13.96
N GLU A 172 3.81 -16.87 -14.70
CA GLU A 172 3.18 -16.20 -15.84
C GLU A 172 2.07 -15.30 -15.31
N PHE A 173 2.22 -13.98 -15.50
CA PHE A 173 1.21 -12.98 -15.11
C PHE A 173 1.01 -11.98 -16.24
N GLN A 174 -0.20 -11.46 -16.36
CA GLN A 174 -0.59 -10.55 -17.43
C GLN A 174 -0.59 -9.09 -16.99
N LYS A 175 -0.84 -8.86 -15.70
CA LYS A 175 -1.00 -7.52 -15.12
C LYS A 175 -0.24 -7.42 -13.80
N ILE A 176 0.44 -6.29 -13.60
CA ILE A 176 0.97 -5.87 -12.30
C ILE A 176 0.15 -4.67 -11.85
N SER A 177 -0.30 -4.64 -10.61
CA SER A 177 -0.85 -3.43 -10.02
C SER A 177 0.02 -2.93 -8.87
N LEU A 178 0.16 -1.61 -8.78
CA LEU A 178 0.96 -0.95 -7.76
C LEU A 178 0.05 -0.10 -6.88
N LEU A 179 0.13 -0.31 -5.57
CA LEU A 179 -0.53 0.49 -4.56
C LEU A 179 0.50 0.99 -3.54
N PHE A 180 0.24 2.13 -2.91
CA PHE A 180 1.10 2.69 -1.89
C PHE A 180 0.29 2.89 -0.62
N LYS A 181 0.83 2.49 0.54
CA LYS A 181 0.19 2.67 1.86
C LYS A 181 1.20 3.14 2.90
N ASN A 182 0.74 3.70 4.01
CA ASN A 182 1.58 3.84 5.21
C ASN A 182 1.55 2.55 6.07
N LEU A 183 2.32 2.52 7.16
CA LEU A 183 2.30 1.46 8.18
C LEU A 183 0.90 1.23 8.81
N GLU A 184 0.06 2.27 8.86
CA GLU A 184 -1.30 2.20 9.41
C GLU A 184 -2.30 1.56 8.43
N GLY A 185 -1.86 1.28 7.19
CA GLY A 185 -2.71 0.69 6.15
C GLY A 185 -3.49 1.71 5.32
N THR A 186 -3.32 3.00 5.56
CA THR A 186 -3.92 4.08 4.78
C THR A 186 -3.29 4.15 3.39
N SER A 187 -4.10 3.93 2.35
CA SER A 187 -3.67 4.01 0.96
C SER A 187 -3.48 5.45 0.49
N TYR A 188 -2.41 5.69 -0.27
CA TYR A 188 -2.12 6.97 -0.91
C TYR A 188 -2.60 7.00 -2.35
N PHE A 189 -3.29 8.08 -2.70
CA PHE A 189 -3.64 8.35 -4.09
C PHE A 189 -2.37 8.73 -4.88
N VAL A 190 -2.04 7.90 -5.88
CA VAL A 190 -0.80 8.01 -6.67
C VAL A 190 -1.12 8.34 -8.13
N LEU A 191 -0.47 9.36 -8.67
CA LEU A 191 -0.54 9.70 -10.09
C LEU A 191 0.49 8.88 -10.89
N ASP A 192 0.04 8.25 -11.98
CA ASP A 192 0.93 7.60 -12.93
C ASP A 192 1.46 8.63 -13.95
N GLN A 193 2.69 9.12 -13.75
CA GLN A 193 3.37 10.03 -14.70
C GLN A 193 4.45 9.32 -15.51
N ARG A 194 4.44 7.99 -15.55
CA ARG A 194 5.43 7.24 -16.31
C ARG A 194 5.30 7.55 -17.79
N LYS A 195 6.43 7.81 -18.44
CA LYS A 195 6.53 7.81 -19.90
C LYS A 195 6.44 6.38 -20.39
N ARG A 196 5.24 5.87 -20.65
CA ARG A 196 5.02 4.50 -21.16
C ARG A 196 5.65 4.37 -22.55
N ARG A 197 6.80 3.68 -22.65
CA ARG A 197 7.34 3.22 -23.93
C ARG A 197 6.64 1.91 -24.29
N GLU A 198 5.51 2.02 -24.94
CA GLU A 198 4.75 0.85 -25.44
C GLU A 198 5.37 0.23 -26.70
N TRP A 199 6.38 0.90 -27.28
CA TRP A 199 6.92 0.63 -28.60
C TRP A 199 8.46 0.72 -28.56
N GLU A 200 9.11 -0.29 -29.13
CA GLU A 200 10.57 -0.38 -29.29
C GLU A 200 10.94 -0.40 -30.76
N GLU A 201 11.94 0.37 -31.16
CA GLU A 201 12.43 0.41 -32.54
C GLU A 201 13.12 -0.91 -32.89
N VAL A 202 12.78 -1.46 -34.05
CA VAL A 202 13.33 -2.71 -34.59
C VAL A 202 14.34 -2.36 -35.67
N GLU A 203 15.56 -2.84 -35.52
CA GLU A 203 16.57 -2.74 -36.56
C GLU A 203 16.17 -3.59 -37.77
N ILE A 204 15.91 -2.93 -38.90
CA ILE A 204 15.69 -3.62 -40.19
C ILE A 204 17.08 -3.89 -40.80
N PRO A 205 17.47 -5.14 -41.04
CA PRO A 205 18.79 -5.45 -41.59
C PRO A 205 19.02 -4.75 -42.93
N GLU A 206 20.19 -4.14 -43.10
CA GLU A 206 20.55 -3.43 -44.34
C GLU A 206 20.55 -4.33 -45.58
N SER A 207 20.68 -5.65 -45.40
CA SER A 207 20.58 -6.64 -46.47
C SER A 207 19.19 -6.64 -47.14
N VAL A 208 18.12 -6.34 -46.40
CA VAL A 208 16.74 -6.29 -46.92
C VAL A 208 16.51 -5.00 -47.72
N LEU A 209 17.20 -3.89 -47.38
CA LEU A 209 17.14 -2.62 -48.11
C LEU A 209 17.69 -2.71 -49.55
N LYS A 210 18.48 -3.75 -49.86
CA LYS A 210 19.03 -3.99 -51.21
C LYS A 210 18.11 -4.82 -52.11
N MET A 211 17.01 -5.35 -51.58
CA MET A 211 16.04 -6.07 -52.40
C MET A 211 15.23 -5.06 -53.23
N LYS A 212 15.21 -5.26 -54.55
CA LYS A 212 14.35 -4.47 -55.45
C LYS A 212 12.89 -4.58 -54.99
N PRO A 213 12.10 -3.49 -55.06
CA PRO A 213 10.70 -3.49 -54.64
C PRO A 213 9.97 -4.66 -55.31
N PHE A 214 9.32 -5.47 -54.49
CA PHE A 214 8.59 -6.66 -54.88
C PHE A 214 7.54 -6.27 -55.93
N ARG A 215 7.69 -6.80 -57.15
CA ARG A 215 6.72 -6.66 -58.23
C ARG A 215 5.67 -7.73 -57.97
N GLU A 216 4.55 -7.38 -57.35
CA GLU A 216 3.41 -8.27 -57.15
C GLU A 216 2.80 -8.64 -58.51
N GLU A 217 3.17 -9.79 -59.04
CA GLU A 217 2.32 -10.59 -59.93
C GLU A 217 1.84 -11.81 -59.15
N GLU A 218 1.03 -11.59 -58.12
CA GLU A 218 0.16 -12.63 -57.56
C GLU A 218 -1.23 -12.02 -57.35
N THR A 219 -2.21 -12.71 -57.91
CA THR A 219 -3.59 -12.31 -58.14
C THR A 219 -4.31 -11.83 -56.88
N LEU A 220 -4.58 -10.52 -56.81
CA LEU A 220 -5.67 -9.95 -56.00
C LEU A 220 -7.00 -10.40 -56.60
N GLU A 221 -7.64 -11.40 -55.99
CA GLU A 221 -9.06 -11.63 -56.14
C GLU A 221 -9.82 -10.35 -55.78
N LYS A 222 -10.56 -9.84 -56.76
CA LYS A 222 -11.44 -8.68 -56.61
C LYS A 222 -12.59 -9.05 -55.68
N VAL A 223 -12.53 -8.61 -54.43
CA VAL A 223 -13.71 -8.52 -53.58
C VAL A 223 -14.58 -7.37 -54.11
N PRO A 224 -15.83 -7.61 -54.54
CA PRO A 224 -16.68 -6.54 -55.03
C PRO A 224 -17.17 -5.66 -53.87
N LEU A 225 -17.04 -4.34 -54.02
CA LEU A 225 -17.80 -3.38 -53.22
C LEU A 225 -19.27 -3.47 -53.65
N THR A 226 -20.09 -4.19 -52.89
CA THR A 226 -21.55 -4.05 -52.94
C THR A 226 -21.97 -2.86 -52.09
N SER A 227 -22.55 -1.86 -52.74
CA SER A 227 -23.35 -0.82 -52.11
C SER A 227 -24.74 -1.38 -51.84
N GLU A 228 -24.99 -1.88 -50.65
CA GLU A 228 -26.35 -2.16 -50.19
C GLU A 228 -26.85 -0.97 -49.38
N ARG A 229 -27.89 -0.37 -49.97
CA ARG A 229 -28.71 0.70 -49.42
C ARG A 229 -29.90 0.00 -48.79
N GLU A 230 -29.85 -0.21 -47.49
CA GLU A 230 -31.05 -0.58 -46.72
C GLU A 230 -31.46 0.61 -45.85
N THR A 231 -32.64 1.11 -46.21
CA THR A 231 -33.50 1.98 -45.42
C THR A 231 -34.16 1.16 -44.33
N THR A 232 -33.99 1.56 -43.08
CA THR A 232 -34.99 1.34 -42.03
C THR A 232 -35.04 2.57 -41.14
N GLU A 233 -36.20 3.23 -41.21
CA GLU A 233 -36.70 4.15 -40.20
C GLU A 233 -36.90 3.37 -38.90
N GLU A 234 -36.37 3.85 -37.79
CA GLU A 234 -37.05 3.70 -36.50
C GLU A 234 -36.68 4.90 -35.61
N GLU A 235 -37.71 5.67 -35.30
CA GLU A 235 -37.70 6.82 -34.42
C GLU A 235 -37.48 6.37 -32.98
N GLU A 236 -36.49 6.92 -32.28
CA GLU A 236 -36.58 7.04 -30.82
C GLU A 236 -36.06 8.39 -30.32
N LYS A 237 -37.04 9.25 -30.08
CA LYS A 237 -37.08 10.41 -29.18
C LYS A 237 -35.94 10.48 -28.14
N ILE A 238 -35.00 11.39 -28.37
CA ILE A 238 -34.16 11.96 -27.31
C ILE A 238 -34.82 13.25 -26.84
N ARG A 239 -35.31 13.23 -25.60
CA ARG A 239 -35.80 14.39 -24.84
C ARG A 239 -34.60 15.28 -24.47
N PRO A 240 -34.61 16.60 -24.74
CA PRO A 240 -33.63 17.50 -24.16
C PRO A 240 -34.03 17.80 -22.71
N GLU A 241 -33.20 17.41 -21.75
CA GLU A 241 -33.27 17.96 -20.40
C GLU A 241 -32.74 19.39 -20.41
N GLU A 242 -33.63 20.30 -20.01
CA GLU A 242 -33.39 21.71 -19.78
C GLU A 242 -32.30 21.88 -18.71
N MET A 243 -31.13 22.38 -19.12
CA MET A 243 -30.17 22.96 -18.19
C MET A 243 -30.72 24.31 -17.71
N ALA A 244 -31.18 24.34 -16.47
CA ALA A 244 -31.43 25.58 -15.74
C ALA A 244 -30.10 26.32 -15.51
N PRO A 245 -30.07 27.66 -15.66
CA PRO A 245 -28.87 28.45 -15.42
C PRO A 245 -28.68 28.64 -13.91
N TYR A 246 -27.58 28.13 -13.36
CA TYR A 246 -27.10 28.53 -12.05
C TYR A 246 -26.34 29.85 -12.20
N GLU A 247 -26.89 30.90 -11.61
CA GLU A 247 -26.24 32.20 -11.46
C GLU A 247 -25.04 32.08 -10.50
N GLU A 248 -23.85 32.42 -11.00
CA GLU A 248 -22.65 32.64 -10.20
C GLU A 248 -22.79 33.98 -9.45
N GLU A 249 -23.22 33.93 -8.18
CA GLU A 249 -22.96 35.04 -7.25
C GLU A 249 -21.49 35.00 -6.81
N LYS A 250 -20.68 35.83 -7.47
CA LYS A 250 -19.39 36.30 -6.95
C LYS A 250 -19.64 37.11 -5.67
N LYS A 251 -19.28 36.56 -4.51
CA LYS A 251 -18.94 37.35 -3.33
C LYS A 251 -17.44 37.26 -3.07
N GLU A 252 -16.76 38.35 -3.37
CA GLU A 252 -15.42 38.63 -2.88
C GLU A 252 -15.45 38.81 -1.35
N PRO A 253 -14.34 38.51 -0.65
CA PRO A 253 -14.29 38.48 0.80
C PRO A 253 -14.20 39.89 1.40
N GLU A 254 -15.09 40.21 2.33
CA GLU A 254 -14.88 41.32 3.26
C GLU A 254 -13.73 40.97 4.21
N SER A 255 -12.61 41.67 4.00
CA SER A 255 -11.48 41.73 4.91
C SER A 255 -11.91 42.45 6.20
N LEU A 256 -12.06 41.70 7.29
CA LEU A 256 -12.05 42.27 8.64
C LEU A 256 -10.62 42.70 8.97
N VAL A 257 -10.36 43.98 8.73
CA VAL A 257 -9.25 44.73 9.32
C VAL A 257 -9.51 44.83 10.82
N LEU A 258 -8.74 44.09 11.61
CA LEU A 258 -8.63 44.31 13.05
C LEU A 258 -7.28 44.99 13.29
N ASP A 259 -7.36 46.30 13.50
CA ASP A 259 -6.30 47.15 14.01
C ASP A 259 -5.80 46.59 15.35
N PHE A 260 -4.54 46.13 15.38
CA PHE A 260 -3.74 46.19 16.59
C PHE A 260 -2.65 47.22 16.38
N SER A 261 -2.91 48.39 16.94
CA SER A 261 -1.96 49.50 16.99
C SER A 261 -0.68 49.06 17.69
N ALA A 262 0.42 49.44 17.06
CA ALA A 262 1.76 49.40 17.61
C ALA A 262 1.84 50.20 18.92
N SER A 263 2.45 49.60 19.93
CA SER A 263 3.23 50.34 20.93
C SER A 263 4.64 49.75 20.93
N SER A 264 5.49 50.38 20.12
CA SER A 264 6.92 50.17 20.06
C SER A 264 7.62 51.06 21.09
N GLU A 265 8.10 50.46 22.17
CA GLU A 265 9.27 50.92 22.93
C GLU A 265 9.98 49.62 23.32
N GLY A 266 11.06 49.20 22.67
CA GLY A 266 12.29 49.94 22.44
C GLY A 266 13.25 49.53 23.54
N LEU A 267 14.07 48.50 23.30
CA LEU A 267 15.42 48.32 23.87
C LEU A 267 16.10 47.09 23.24
N GLU A 268 17.26 47.36 22.66
CA GLU A 268 18.18 46.46 21.98
C GLU A 268 18.85 45.41 22.90
N PRO A 269 19.44 44.35 22.31
CA PRO A 269 19.81 43.13 23.02
C PRO A 269 21.20 43.22 23.65
N LYS A 270 21.34 42.64 24.85
CA LYS A 270 22.64 42.22 25.38
C LYS A 270 22.58 40.76 25.77
N GLU A 271 23.35 39.99 25.01
CA GLU A 271 23.91 38.71 25.41
C GLU A 271 24.46 38.80 26.83
N LEU A 272 24.06 37.87 27.69
CA LEU A 272 24.88 37.39 28.78
C LEU A 272 24.39 36.00 29.17
N ILE A 273 25.22 35.03 28.76
CA ILE A 273 25.32 33.69 29.28
C ILE A 273 25.40 33.78 30.81
N SER A 274 24.45 33.16 31.50
CA SER A 274 24.64 32.71 32.87
C SER A 274 24.05 31.31 33.00
N GLU A 275 24.92 30.33 32.80
CA GLU A 275 24.88 29.07 33.54
C GLU A 275 24.68 29.36 35.03
N GLU A 276 24.12 28.38 35.76
CA GLU A 276 23.96 28.37 37.23
C GLU A 276 22.55 28.74 37.75
N ARG A 277 21.59 27.82 37.54
CA ARG A 277 20.61 27.48 38.58
C ARG A 277 20.04 26.06 38.42
N LEU A 278 20.93 25.08 38.55
CA LEU A 278 20.56 23.73 38.99
C LEU A 278 20.35 23.79 40.52
N GLU A 279 19.26 24.40 40.95
CA GLU A 279 18.75 24.19 42.30
C GLU A 279 17.95 22.89 42.28
N LEU A 280 18.50 21.90 42.97
CA LEU A 280 17.85 20.67 43.42
C LEU A 280 16.45 20.99 43.93
N VAL A 281 15.44 20.68 43.12
CA VAL A 281 14.07 20.56 43.60
C VAL A 281 14.05 19.29 44.44
N GLU A 282 14.13 19.46 45.75
CA GLU A 282 13.78 18.45 46.73
C GLU A 282 12.45 17.80 46.30
N GLU A 283 12.47 16.48 46.21
CA GLU A 283 11.30 15.61 46.04
C GLU A 283 10.30 15.89 47.17
N LYS A 284 9.47 16.91 46.99
CA LYS A 284 8.16 16.90 47.63
C LYS A 284 7.46 15.67 47.09
N GLU A 285 7.11 14.75 47.98
CA GLU A 285 6.10 13.72 47.77
C GLU A 285 4.80 14.40 47.32
N THR A 286 4.75 14.77 46.04
CA THR A 286 3.54 15.17 45.37
C THR A 286 2.71 13.90 45.30
N SER A 287 1.55 13.92 45.96
CA SER A 287 0.50 12.91 45.79
C SER A 287 0.42 12.53 44.30
N PRO A 288 0.33 11.23 43.97
CA PRO A 288 0.32 10.77 42.59
C PRO A 288 -0.70 11.56 41.77
N PRO A 289 -0.40 11.89 40.51
CA PRO A 289 -1.23 12.78 39.69
C PRO A 289 -2.66 12.25 39.50
N TYR A 290 -2.87 10.95 39.72
CA TYR A 290 -4.17 10.29 39.72
C TYR A 290 -4.37 9.53 41.05
N PRO A 291 -5.41 9.84 41.84
CA PRO A 291 -5.69 9.13 43.09
C PRO A 291 -5.99 7.64 42.92
N TRP A 292 -6.36 7.20 41.71
CA TRP A 292 -6.79 5.84 41.37
C TRP A 292 -5.70 4.99 40.66
N ILE A 293 -4.47 5.47 40.61
CA ILE A 293 -3.41 4.90 39.75
C ILE A 293 -3.06 3.45 40.10
N GLU A 294 -3.07 3.08 41.38
CA GLU A 294 -2.74 1.72 41.83
C GLU A 294 -3.92 0.77 41.58
N GLU A 295 -5.16 1.23 41.74
CA GLU A 295 -6.35 0.47 41.36
C GLU A 295 -6.38 0.20 39.86
N PHE A 296 -5.97 1.17 39.04
CA PHE A 296 -5.82 0.97 37.60
C PHE A 296 -4.75 -0.07 37.29
N ARG A 297 -3.55 0.02 37.90
CA ARG A 297 -2.50 -0.97 37.72
C ARG A 297 -2.99 -2.38 38.08
N ALA A 298 -3.63 -2.53 39.24
CA ALA A 298 -4.19 -3.81 39.69
C ALA A 298 -5.27 -4.35 38.76
N ALA A 299 -6.12 -3.48 38.20
CA ALA A 299 -7.15 -3.85 37.24
C ALA A 299 -6.54 -4.37 35.93
N ILE A 300 -5.49 -3.73 35.41
CA ILE A 300 -4.76 -4.21 34.21
C ILE A 300 -4.12 -5.58 34.48
N GLU A 301 -3.50 -5.78 35.65
CA GLU A 301 -2.95 -7.09 36.01
C GLU A 301 -4.03 -8.17 36.11
N THR A 302 -5.17 -7.83 36.74
CA THR A 302 -6.32 -8.73 36.86
C THR A 302 -6.87 -9.12 35.48
N TYR A 303 -6.91 -8.19 34.53
CA TYR A 303 -7.33 -8.47 33.16
C TYR A 303 -6.48 -9.59 32.54
N TYR A 304 -5.16 -9.49 32.61
CA TYR A 304 -4.27 -10.50 32.04
C TYR A 304 -4.29 -11.84 32.79
N GLN A 305 -4.63 -11.84 34.08
CA GLN A 305 -4.78 -13.08 34.87
C GLN A 305 -6.10 -13.80 34.62
N THR A 306 -7.19 -13.04 34.42
CA THR A 306 -8.55 -13.59 34.30
C THR A 306 -8.96 -13.87 32.85
N LYS A 307 -8.40 -13.14 31.88
CA LYS A 307 -8.70 -13.35 30.46
C LYS A 307 -8.20 -14.71 30.00
N LYS A 308 -9.15 -15.56 29.59
CA LYS A 308 -8.90 -16.86 28.99
C LYS A 308 -9.50 -16.84 27.59
N ASP A 309 -8.75 -16.28 26.63
CA ASP A 309 -9.11 -16.44 25.22
C ASP A 309 -8.99 -17.92 24.80
N GLY A 310 -9.75 -18.32 23.78
CA GLY A 310 -9.81 -19.72 23.32
C GLY A 310 -8.43 -20.26 22.91
N PHE A 311 -7.59 -19.40 22.34
CA PHE A 311 -6.22 -19.75 21.97
C PHE A 311 -5.36 -20.05 23.20
N THR A 312 -5.39 -19.20 24.22
CA THR A 312 -4.69 -19.39 25.50
C THR A 312 -5.12 -20.68 26.18
N LEU A 313 -6.42 -21.00 26.18
CA LEU A 313 -6.94 -22.26 26.72
C LEU A 313 -6.40 -23.47 25.95
N TRP A 314 -6.41 -23.40 24.62
CA TRP A 314 -5.91 -24.46 23.76
C TRP A 314 -4.40 -24.68 23.91
N ILE A 315 -3.59 -23.62 24.01
CA ILE A 315 -2.15 -23.76 24.26
C ILE A 315 -1.87 -24.40 25.63
N LYS A 316 -2.62 -24.05 26.68
CA LYS A 316 -2.49 -24.71 27.99
C LYS A 316 -2.84 -26.20 27.92
N SER A 317 -3.85 -26.58 27.15
CA SER A 317 -4.19 -28.01 26.99
C SER A 317 -3.07 -28.74 26.26
N LEU A 318 -2.53 -28.18 25.18
CA LEU A 318 -1.39 -28.76 24.46
C LEU A 318 -0.14 -28.92 25.33
N GLN A 319 0.16 -27.94 26.20
CA GLN A 319 1.27 -28.03 27.14
C GLN A 319 1.04 -29.12 28.20
N THR A 320 -0.18 -29.20 28.76
CA THR A 320 -0.54 -30.22 29.75
C THR A 320 -0.43 -31.63 29.17
N GLU A 321 -0.75 -31.78 27.90
CA GLU A 321 -0.70 -33.04 27.15
C GLU A 321 0.68 -33.33 26.54
N ASN A 322 1.69 -32.47 26.77
CA ASN A 322 3.04 -32.54 26.20
C ASN A 322 3.10 -32.61 24.66
N PHE A 323 2.13 -32.00 23.97
CA PHE A 323 2.14 -31.88 22.50
C PHE A 323 3.06 -30.77 21.97
N ILE A 324 3.46 -29.83 22.84
CA ILE A 324 4.45 -28.81 22.51
C ILE A 324 5.85 -29.36 22.81
N GLU A 325 6.60 -29.63 21.74
CA GLU A 325 7.92 -30.29 21.82
C GLU A 325 9.05 -29.36 22.27
N SER A 326 8.93 -28.06 22.01
CA SER A 326 10.00 -27.09 22.26
C SER A 326 9.51 -25.64 22.23
N PRO A 327 10.31 -24.68 22.75
CA PRO A 327 10.10 -23.25 22.55
C PRO A 327 9.94 -22.86 21.08
N TYR A 328 10.71 -23.51 20.20
CA TYR A 328 10.61 -23.36 18.74
C TYR A 328 9.22 -23.75 18.22
N HIS A 329 8.71 -24.91 18.65
CA HIS A 329 7.36 -25.33 18.27
C HIS A 329 6.32 -24.30 18.70
N LEU A 330 6.38 -23.84 19.96
CA LEU A 330 5.44 -22.86 20.49
C LEU A 330 5.47 -21.53 19.70
N LEU A 331 6.66 -21.06 19.36
CA LEU A 331 6.81 -19.82 18.59
C LEU A 331 6.26 -19.95 17.17
N VAL A 332 6.46 -21.09 16.50
CA VAL A 332 5.86 -21.36 15.18
C VAL A 332 4.32 -21.38 15.28
N VAL A 333 3.75 -21.94 16.36
CA VAL A 333 2.30 -21.90 16.61
C VAL A 333 1.82 -20.45 16.77
N PHE A 334 2.52 -19.64 17.57
CA PHE A 334 2.13 -18.24 17.83
C PHE A 334 2.15 -17.39 16.56
N LEU A 335 3.21 -17.52 15.77
CA LEU A 335 3.32 -16.84 14.49
C LEU A 335 2.23 -17.30 13.52
N SER A 336 1.95 -18.61 13.45
CA SER A 336 0.90 -19.15 12.58
C SER A 336 -0.49 -18.66 12.99
N TYR A 337 -0.82 -18.70 14.28
CA TYR A 337 -2.07 -18.18 14.82
C TYR A 337 -2.22 -16.69 14.54
N SER A 338 -1.19 -15.91 14.87
CA SER A 338 -1.22 -14.47 14.63
C SER A 338 -1.43 -14.16 13.16
N ARG A 339 -0.78 -14.90 12.24
CA ARG A 339 -1.03 -14.74 10.80
C ARG A 339 -2.48 -15.03 10.41
N PHE A 340 -3.14 -16.01 11.02
CA PHE A 340 -4.55 -16.28 10.74
C PHE A 340 -5.51 -15.29 11.39
N ASN A 341 -5.11 -14.62 12.47
CA ASN A 341 -5.92 -13.66 13.19
C ASN A 341 -6.03 -12.31 12.46
N GLN A 342 -6.57 -12.35 11.25
CA GLN A 342 -6.84 -11.18 10.43
C GLN A 342 -8.19 -10.58 10.86
N LYS A 343 -8.20 -9.32 11.29
CA LYS A 343 -9.38 -8.59 11.80
C LYS A 343 -9.95 -9.10 13.14
N GLU A 344 -9.14 -9.74 13.97
CA GLU A 344 -9.54 -10.15 15.33
C GLU A 344 -10.69 -11.18 15.37
N ASP A 345 -10.76 -12.05 14.35
CA ASP A 345 -11.63 -13.24 14.35
C ASP A 345 -10.90 -14.40 15.05
N ASP A 346 -10.84 -14.32 16.38
CA ASP A 346 -10.07 -15.24 17.22
C ASP A 346 -10.49 -16.71 17.05
N GLU A 347 -11.79 -16.97 16.78
CA GLU A 347 -12.34 -18.32 16.61
C GLU A 347 -11.86 -18.98 15.33
N LYS A 348 -11.99 -18.29 14.17
CA LYS A 348 -11.51 -18.83 12.90
C LYS A 348 -10.00 -18.93 12.85
N ALA A 349 -9.30 -17.99 13.47
CA ALA A 349 -7.86 -18.05 13.60
C ALA A 349 -7.43 -19.32 14.36
N LEU A 350 -8.09 -19.60 15.49
CA LEU A 350 -7.84 -20.79 16.30
C LEU A 350 -8.14 -22.08 15.52
N GLU A 351 -9.29 -22.15 14.83
CA GLU A 351 -9.66 -23.32 14.03
C GLU A 351 -8.62 -23.60 12.94
N ASN A 352 -8.19 -22.57 12.21
CA ASN A 352 -7.16 -22.71 11.18
C ASN A 352 -5.81 -23.16 11.79
N THR A 353 -5.40 -22.59 12.93
CA THR A 353 -4.17 -23.02 13.62
C THR A 353 -4.25 -24.49 14.06
N GLN A 354 -5.39 -24.91 14.62
CA GLN A 354 -5.62 -26.30 15.02
C GLN A 354 -5.51 -27.27 13.83
N LYS A 355 -6.09 -26.90 12.68
CA LYS A 355 -6.01 -27.70 11.44
C LYS A 355 -4.58 -27.89 10.96
N VAL A 356 -3.75 -26.83 11.02
CA VAL A 356 -2.37 -26.90 10.50
C VAL A 356 -1.33 -27.34 11.53
N PHE A 357 -1.69 -27.39 12.82
CA PHE A 357 -0.79 -27.74 13.93
C PHE A 357 0.07 -28.98 13.67
N PRO A 358 -0.45 -30.12 13.18
CA PRO A 358 0.35 -31.33 12.92
C PRO A 358 1.43 -31.17 11.84
N PHE A 359 1.36 -30.10 11.03
CA PHE A 359 2.24 -29.88 9.88
C PHE A 359 3.26 -28.77 10.11
N LEU A 360 3.13 -27.99 11.19
CA LEU A 360 3.88 -26.75 11.42
C LEU A 360 5.41 -26.93 11.44
N LEU A 361 5.90 -28.09 11.86
CA LEU A 361 7.34 -28.38 11.93
C LEU A 361 7.87 -29.18 10.73
N ARG A 362 7.00 -29.59 9.80
CA ARG A 362 7.41 -30.41 8.64
C ARG A 362 8.07 -29.53 7.59
N SER A 363 9.26 -29.91 7.13
CA SER A 363 10.00 -29.21 6.06
C SER A 363 9.61 -29.64 4.65
N ASN A 364 9.05 -30.85 4.50
CA ASN A 364 8.76 -31.48 3.20
C ASN A 364 7.24 -31.64 3.01
N LEU A 365 6.49 -30.57 3.28
CA LEU A 365 5.05 -30.55 3.11
C LEU A 365 4.69 -30.27 1.65
N THR A 366 3.68 -30.95 1.15
CA THR A 366 3.05 -30.64 -0.15
C THR A 366 1.78 -29.82 0.07
N LEU A 367 1.39 -29.02 -0.93
CA LEU A 367 0.19 -28.17 -0.81
C LEU A 367 -1.08 -28.99 -0.54
N ASP A 368 -1.18 -30.20 -1.10
CA ASP A 368 -2.34 -31.09 -0.96
C ASP A 368 -2.48 -31.69 0.45
N GLU A 369 -1.41 -31.71 1.24
CA GLU A 369 -1.45 -32.15 2.63
C GLU A 369 -2.01 -31.06 3.57
N ILE A 370 -2.05 -29.80 3.13
CA ILE A 370 -2.63 -28.73 3.94
C ILE A 370 -4.16 -28.79 3.81
N PRO A 371 -4.89 -28.87 4.93
CA PRO A 371 -6.35 -28.88 4.91
C PRO A 371 -6.91 -27.55 4.40
N GLU A 372 -8.17 -27.57 3.97
CA GLU A 372 -8.90 -26.33 3.67
C GLU A 372 -9.00 -25.45 4.93
N MET A 373 -8.81 -24.15 4.74
CA MET A 373 -8.83 -23.15 5.80
C MET A 373 -9.92 -22.13 5.55
N GLU A 374 -10.49 -21.59 6.62
CA GLU A 374 -11.39 -20.46 6.51
C GLU A 374 -10.60 -19.21 6.12
N ALA A 375 -11.04 -18.58 5.04
CA ALA A 375 -10.36 -17.43 4.46
C ALA A 375 -10.99 -16.11 4.94
N PRO A 376 -10.21 -15.03 5.08
CA PRO A 376 -10.74 -13.69 5.24
C PRO A 376 -11.61 -13.30 4.02
N PRO A 377 -12.52 -12.30 4.12
CA PRO A 377 -13.49 -11.95 3.07
C PRO A 377 -12.94 -11.63 1.67
N PHE A 378 -11.63 -11.42 1.53
CA PHE A 378 -10.97 -11.05 0.28
C PHE A 378 -10.20 -12.20 -0.38
N PHE A 379 -10.20 -13.40 0.22
CA PHE A 379 -9.48 -14.56 -0.27
C PHE A 379 -10.42 -15.75 -0.42
N SER A 380 -10.18 -16.59 -1.44
CA SER A 380 -10.78 -17.93 -1.46
C SER A 380 -10.06 -18.85 -0.46
N ARG A 381 -10.70 -19.96 -0.10
CA ARG A 381 -10.10 -20.98 0.77
C ARG A 381 -8.84 -21.57 0.14
N GLU A 382 -8.83 -21.84 -1.18
CA GLU A 382 -7.62 -22.38 -1.84
C GLU A 382 -6.49 -21.36 -1.87
N VAL A 383 -6.78 -20.08 -2.19
CA VAL A 383 -5.77 -19.03 -2.22
C VAL A 383 -5.17 -18.85 -0.83
N TRP A 384 -6.01 -18.82 0.22
CA TRP A 384 -5.52 -18.68 1.60
C TRP A 384 -4.64 -19.85 2.04
N ARG A 385 -5.00 -21.07 1.61
CA ARG A 385 -4.17 -22.28 1.75
C ARG A 385 -2.82 -22.16 1.07
N THR A 386 -2.81 -21.75 -0.19
CA THR A 386 -1.56 -21.56 -0.95
C THR A 386 -0.69 -20.48 -0.33
N LEU A 387 -1.27 -19.38 0.16
CA LEU A 387 -0.52 -18.32 0.83
C LEU A 387 0.11 -18.79 2.15
N PHE A 388 -0.61 -19.56 2.96
CA PHE A 388 -0.03 -20.15 4.16
C PHE A 388 1.11 -21.12 3.83
N PHE A 389 0.92 -22.00 2.84
CA PHE A 389 1.96 -22.92 2.37
C PHE A 389 3.25 -22.18 2.01
N ARG A 390 3.13 -21.08 1.26
CA ARG A 390 4.27 -20.24 0.88
C ARG A 390 4.90 -19.50 2.07
N ALA A 391 4.10 -19.10 3.05
CA ALA A 391 4.58 -18.38 4.23
C ALA A 391 5.23 -19.29 5.28
N LEU A 392 4.87 -20.59 5.34
CA LEU A 392 5.32 -21.51 6.38
C LEU A 392 6.86 -21.62 6.51
N PRO A 393 7.64 -21.73 5.42
CA PRO A 393 9.10 -21.71 5.51
C PRO A 393 9.62 -20.43 6.17
N LYS A 394 9.03 -19.27 5.85
CA LYS A 394 9.44 -17.99 6.44
C LYS A 394 9.03 -17.88 7.91
N ILE A 395 7.88 -18.42 8.28
CA ILE A 395 7.46 -18.53 9.69
C ILE A 395 8.47 -19.35 10.50
N GLN A 396 8.89 -20.50 9.97
CA GLN A 396 9.89 -21.38 10.59
C GLN A 396 11.26 -20.70 10.72
N GLU A 397 11.72 -20.03 9.66
CA GLU A 397 12.96 -19.25 9.64
C GLU A 397 12.94 -18.14 10.70
N VAL A 398 11.89 -17.32 10.72
CA VAL A 398 11.73 -16.23 11.69
C VAL A 398 11.67 -16.75 13.12
N ALA A 399 10.92 -17.83 13.37
CA ALA A 399 10.88 -18.45 14.70
C ALA A 399 12.27 -18.89 15.17
N LYS A 400 13.06 -19.48 14.28
CA LYS A 400 14.42 -19.91 14.58
C LYS A 400 15.33 -18.72 14.91
N GLU A 401 15.32 -17.68 14.07
CA GLU A 401 16.16 -16.49 14.28
C GLU A 401 15.82 -15.74 15.58
N ILE A 402 14.53 -15.67 15.95
CA ILE A 402 14.10 -15.07 17.22
C ILE A 402 14.75 -15.80 18.41
N LEU A 403 14.75 -17.14 18.40
CA LEU A 403 15.34 -17.96 19.45
C LEU A 403 16.87 -17.95 19.44
N GLU A 404 17.50 -17.76 18.28
CA GLU A 404 18.95 -17.65 18.18
C GLU A 404 19.46 -16.32 18.73
N LYS A 405 18.78 -15.20 18.44
CA LYS A 405 19.20 -13.87 18.91
C LYS A 405 18.95 -13.65 20.40
N ARG A 406 17.87 -14.23 20.96
CA ARG A 406 17.43 -14.18 22.37
C ARG A 406 17.11 -12.80 22.95
N GLU A 407 17.82 -11.74 22.58
CA GLU A 407 17.62 -10.39 23.09
C GLU A 407 17.06 -9.48 21.99
N TRP A 408 15.94 -8.82 22.29
CA TRP A 408 15.22 -8.00 21.33
C TRP A 408 14.75 -6.69 21.95
N LYS A 409 14.78 -5.61 21.17
CA LYS A 409 13.88 -4.47 21.40
C LYS A 409 12.51 -4.83 20.83
N ALA A 410 11.44 -4.49 21.54
CA ALA A 410 10.08 -4.83 21.09
C ALA A 410 9.79 -4.34 19.66
N GLU A 411 10.12 -3.08 19.34
CA GLU A 411 9.90 -2.51 18.00
C GLU A 411 10.70 -3.23 16.89
N GLU A 412 11.93 -3.64 17.21
CA GLU A 412 12.78 -4.38 16.27
C GLU A 412 12.19 -5.77 16.00
N LEU A 413 11.73 -6.45 17.05
CA LEU A 413 11.09 -7.76 16.92
C LEU A 413 9.75 -7.67 16.17
N GLU A 414 8.97 -6.62 16.40
CA GLU A 414 7.75 -6.36 15.65
C GLU A 414 8.04 -6.23 14.14
N GLN A 415 9.00 -5.38 13.77
CA GLN A 415 9.42 -5.21 12.38
C GLN A 415 9.98 -6.50 11.77
N PHE A 416 10.74 -7.25 12.56
CA PHE A 416 11.28 -8.53 12.12
C PHE A 416 10.18 -9.56 11.84
N ILE A 417 9.14 -9.63 12.68
CA ILE A 417 7.99 -10.52 12.46
C ILE A 417 7.16 -10.10 11.23
N GLN A 418 7.10 -8.80 10.92
CA GLN A 418 6.37 -8.27 9.75
C GLN A 418 6.96 -8.68 8.40
N ILE A 419 8.17 -9.25 8.36
CA ILE A 419 8.71 -9.82 7.11
C ILE A 419 7.97 -11.09 6.69
N ILE A 420 7.18 -11.70 7.59
CA ILE A 420 6.31 -12.83 7.26
C ILE A 420 5.15 -12.31 6.40
N PRO A 421 4.87 -12.94 5.25
CA PRO A 421 3.75 -12.54 4.41
C PRO A 421 2.42 -12.51 5.17
N GLN A 422 1.66 -11.43 4.98
CA GLN A 422 0.36 -11.18 5.62
C GLN A 422 0.44 -10.98 7.15
N MET A 423 1.61 -10.62 7.68
CA MET A 423 1.79 -10.28 9.09
C MET A 423 1.80 -8.75 9.27
N GLY A 424 0.64 -8.17 9.62
CA GLY A 424 0.52 -6.72 9.85
C GLY A 424 1.01 -6.28 11.24
N LEU A 425 0.98 -4.97 11.48
CA LEU A 425 1.38 -4.36 12.76
C LEU A 425 0.65 -4.98 13.95
N ASN A 426 -0.68 -5.11 13.89
CA ASN A 426 -1.47 -5.67 14.99
C ASN A 426 -1.09 -7.14 15.27
N ASN A 427 -0.85 -7.92 14.22
CA ASN A 427 -0.47 -9.33 14.30
C ASN A 427 0.93 -9.49 14.89
N SER A 428 1.92 -8.75 14.38
CA SER A 428 3.27 -8.80 14.93
C SER A 428 3.30 -8.37 16.40
N ARG A 429 2.60 -7.29 16.71
CA ARG A 429 2.52 -6.71 18.06
C ARG A 429 1.84 -7.66 19.04
N TRP A 430 0.82 -8.39 18.61
CA TRP A 430 0.21 -9.45 19.39
C TRP A 430 1.23 -10.55 19.74
N VAL A 431 2.04 -11.01 18.79
CA VAL A 431 3.07 -12.05 19.04
C VAL A 431 4.10 -11.55 20.04
N VAL A 432 4.64 -10.35 19.84
CA VAL A 432 5.65 -9.75 20.72
C VAL A 432 5.15 -9.66 22.16
N ARG A 433 3.87 -9.34 22.39
CA ARG A 433 3.28 -9.33 23.75
C ARG A 433 3.15 -10.71 24.37
N ARG A 434 2.96 -11.76 23.56
CA ARG A 434 2.74 -13.12 24.05
C ARG A 434 4.03 -13.87 24.32
N ILE A 435 5.13 -13.59 23.61
CA ILE A 435 6.41 -14.27 23.84
C ILE A 435 6.83 -14.26 25.33
N PRO A 436 6.86 -13.11 26.04
CA PRO A 436 7.20 -13.06 27.46
C PRO A 436 6.15 -13.68 28.40
N GLN A 437 5.03 -14.17 27.91
CA GLN A 437 4.06 -14.88 28.75
C GLN A 437 4.30 -16.39 28.74
N TRP A 438 4.98 -16.91 27.72
CA TRP A 438 5.05 -18.35 27.45
C TRP A 438 6.44 -18.88 27.13
N ILE A 439 7.38 -18.02 26.72
CA ILE A 439 8.74 -18.37 26.30
C ILE A 439 9.76 -17.54 27.10
N LEU A 440 9.50 -17.36 28.40
CA LEU A 440 10.24 -16.45 29.28
C LEU A 440 11.71 -16.83 29.50
N GLU A 441 12.02 -18.12 29.46
CA GLU A 441 13.36 -18.59 29.83
C GLU A 441 14.37 -18.45 28.68
N ASP A 442 13.90 -18.29 27.45
CA ASP A 442 14.75 -18.29 26.25
C ASP A 442 14.88 -16.92 25.56
N ILE A 443 13.93 -16.00 25.77
CA ILE A 443 13.87 -14.72 25.05
C ILE A 443 13.62 -13.55 26.01
N GLN A 444 14.50 -12.55 25.96
CA GLN A 444 14.35 -11.27 26.65
C GLN A 444 13.94 -10.19 25.66
N ILE A 445 12.85 -9.49 25.97
CA ILE A 445 12.33 -8.39 25.15
C ILE A 445 12.26 -7.12 25.99
N ASP A 446 12.98 -6.09 25.56
CA ASP A 446 12.93 -4.75 26.14
C ASP A 446 11.71 -3.98 25.59
N PHE A 447 10.77 -3.67 26.48
CA PHE A 447 9.57 -2.87 26.19
C PHE A 447 9.64 -1.43 26.74
N SER A 448 10.74 -1.04 27.40
CA SER A 448 10.84 0.22 28.16
C SER A 448 10.63 1.48 27.31
N ASN A 449 10.87 1.38 26.00
CA ASN A 449 10.74 2.45 25.03
C ASN A 449 9.64 2.21 24.00
N THR A 450 8.79 1.20 24.18
CA THR A 450 7.79 0.91 23.18
C THR A 450 6.64 1.90 23.22
N TYR A 451 6.35 2.45 22.05
CA TYR A 451 5.28 3.42 21.85
C TYR A 451 3.90 2.77 21.96
N VAL A 452 2.96 3.33 22.71
CA VAL A 452 1.58 2.83 22.84
C VAL A 452 0.76 3.15 21.59
N SER A 453 0.14 2.15 20.95
CA SER A 453 -0.81 2.38 19.86
C SER A 453 -2.14 2.93 20.39
N ILE A 454 -2.56 4.10 19.90
CA ILE A 454 -3.75 4.80 20.37
C ILE A 454 -4.85 4.67 19.32
N GLY A 455 -5.77 3.74 19.57
CA GLY A 455 -7.02 3.61 18.83
C GLY A 455 -8.16 4.44 19.45
N GLU A 456 -9.31 4.45 18.79
CA GLU A 456 -10.50 5.13 19.29
C GLU A 456 -10.95 4.59 20.63
N GLY A 457 -10.85 3.27 20.85
CA GLY A 457 -11.24 2.64 22.11
C GLY A 457 -10.37 3.13 23.27
N LEU A 458 -9.06 3.07 23.10
CA LEU A 458 -8.09 3.51 24.10
C LEU A 458 -8.24 4.99 24.40
N TYR A 459 -8.32 5.86 23.38
CA TYR A 459 -8.47 7.30 23.57
C TYR A 459 -9.77 7.65 24.33
N ARG A 460 -10.87 6.98 24.01
CA ARG A 460 -12.15 7.12 24.72
C ARG A 460 -12.01 6.74 26.20
N VAL A 461 -11.45 5.57 26.48
CA VAL A 461 -11.23 5.11 27.86
C VAL A 461 -10.30 6.06 28.61
N ALA A 462 -9.19 6.49 28.01
CA ALA A 462 -8.27 7.47 28.58
C ALA A 462 -8.98 8.80 28.92
N SER A 463 -9.87 9.26 28.04
CA SER A 463 -10.67 10.47 28.26
C SER A 463 -11.60 10.33 29.46
N ARG A 464 -12.28 9.18 29.59
CA ARG A 464 -13.22 8.92 30.69
C ARG A 464 -12.53 8.73 32.04
N LEU A 465 -11.30 8.22 32.03
CA LEU A 465 -10.42 8.15 33.20
C LEU A 465 -9.85 9.52 33.59
N GLY A 466 -9.90 10.52 32.69
CA GLY A 466 -9.34 11.85 32.93
C GLY A 466 -7.85 11.96 32.63
N VAL A 467 -7.28 11.00 31.90
CA VAL A 467 -5.89 11.05 31.42
C VAL A 467 -5.70 12.12 30.35
N VAL A 468 -6.72 12.27 29.49
CA VAL A 468 -6.79 13.29 28.44
C VAL A 468 -8.12 14.02 28.48
N ASN A 469 -8.14 15.29 28.10
CA ASN A 469 -9.35 16.05 27.88
C ASN A 469 -9.58 16.18 26.37
N PRO A 470 -10.67 15.59 25.81
CA PRO A 470 -10.92 15.59 24.37
C PRO A 470 -11.17 16.99 23.77
N GLN A 471 -11.32 18.03 24.59
CA GLN A 471 -11.45 19.42 24.12
C GLN A 471 -10.10 20.12 23.89
N PHE A 472 -9.04 19.69 24.60
CA PHE A 472 -7.73 20.37 24.60
C PHE A 472 -6.59 19.46 24.17
N ASP A 473 -6.66 18.18 24.55
CA ASP A 473 -5.62 17.17 24.34
C ASP A 473 -5.89 16.39 23.06
N LEU A 474 -5.98 17.12 21.94
CA LEU A 474 -6.30 16.54 20.64
C LEU A 474 -5.24 15.53 20.22
N TYR A 475 -5.69 14.40 19.69
CA TYR A 475 -4.84 13.39 19.05
C TYR A 475 -4.87 13.59 17.54
N ARG A 476 -3.70 13.88 16.96
CA ARG A 476 -3.47 14.06 15.51
C ARG A 476 -2.34 13.14 15.01
N GLY A 477 -2.16 12.00 15.68
CA GLY A 477 -1.01 11.11 15.53
C GLY A 477 0.14 11.44 16.49
N LYS A 478 1.31 10.86 16.20
CA LYS A 478 2.52 10.94 17.03
C LYS A 478 2.90 12.38 17.39
N ASN A 479 3.28 12.59 18.65
CA ASN A 479 3.67 13.87 19.27
C ASN A 479 2.56 14.92 19.42
N SER A 480 1.30 14.57 19.17
CA SER A 480 0.16 15.43 19.53
C SER A 480 -0.05 15.48 21.04
N MET A 481 -0.80 16.46 21.55
CA MET A 481 -0.99 16.60 23.00
C MET A 481 -1.67 15.37 23.63
N GLY A 482 -2.70 14.83 22.97
CA GLY A 482 -3.35 13.59 23.40
C GLY A 482 -2.39 12.40 23.41
N ASP A 483 -1.54 12.31 22.38
CA ASP A 483 -0.50 11.28 22.30
C ASP A 483 0.47 11.37 23.48
N LEU A 484 1.14 12.52 23.64
CA LEU A 484 2.16 12.71 24.67
C LEU A 484 1.64 12.41 26.07
N LYS A 485 0.40 12.79 26.38
CA LYS A 485 -0.23 12.50 27.67
C LYS A 485 -0.49 11.01 27.88
N ILE A 486 -1.00 10.31 26.87
CA ILE A 486 -1.24 8.86 26.96
C ILE A 486 0.09 8.10 27.06
N GLN A 487 1.11 8.46 26.26
CA GLN A 487 2.44 7.85 26.37
C GLN A 487 3.05 8.07 27.75
N ALA A 488 3.00 9.30 28.28
CA ALA A 488 3.52 9.63 29.60
C ALA A 488 2.77 8.86 30.70
N PHE A 489 1.44 8.78 30.59
CA PHE A 489 0.62 8.00 31.51
C PHE A 489 0.98 6.51 31.50
N ALA A 490 1.11 5.92 30.31
CA ALA A 490 1.49 4.52 30.17
C ALA A 490 2.85 4.22 30.80
N LYS A 491 3.86 5.07 30.51
CA LYS A 491 5.22 4.93 31.05
C LYS A 491 5.29 5.17 32.56
N MET A 492 4.43 6.02 33.10
CA MET A 492 4.32 6.24 34.54
C MET A 492 3.78 4.99 35.26
N ILE A 493 2.76 4.32 34.69
CA ILE A 493 2.14 3.16 35.34
C ILE A 493 2.95 1.89 35.13
N PHE A 494 3.45 1.67 33.91
CA PHE A 494 4.22 0.49 33.51
C PHE A 494 5.52 0.93 32.83
N PRO A 495 6.54 1.37 33.61
CA PRO A 495 7.79 1.90 33.04
C PRO A 495 8.53 0.88 32.18
N ASP A 496 8.47 -0.39 32.56
CA ASP A 496 9.17 -1.47 31.85
C ASP A 496 8.37 -2.01 30.66
N ASN A 497 7.05 -1.76 30.61
CA ASN A 497 6.19 -2.20 29.52
C ASN A 497 4.93 -1.32 29.37
N PRO A 498 5.08 -0.11 28.78
CA PRO A 498 3.97 0.84 28.64
C PRO A 498 2.79 0.27 27.86
N MET A 499 3.03 -0.67 26.93
CA MET A 499 2.01 -1.26 26.07
C MET A 499 0.98 -2.12 26.81
N ARG A 500 1.20 -2.48 28.09
CA ARG A 500 0.25 -3.29 28.87
C ARG A 500 -1.14 -2.65 28.97
N ILE A 501 -1.24 -1.34 28.81
CA ILE A 501 -2.53 -0.65 28.84
C ILE A 501 -3.34 -0.80 27.55
N GLU A 502 -2.69 -1.15 26.43
CA GLU A 502 -3.32 -1.06 25.10
C GLU A 502 -4.53 -1.96 24.95
N GLU A 503 -4.33 -3.27 25.12
CA GLU A 503 -5.38 -4.26 24.86
C GLU A 503 -6.58 -4.14 25.81
N PRO A 504 -6.41 -3.95 27.14
CA PRO A 504 -7.55 -3.76 28.04
C PRO A 504 -8.33 -2.49 27.71
N MET A 505 -7.64 -1.36 27.48
CA MET A 505 -8.30 -0.09 27.19
C MET A 505 -8.96 -0.09 25.82
N GLU A 506 -8.29 -0.61 24.79
CA GLU A 506 -8.86 -0.69 23.43
C GLU A 506 -10.08 -1.61 23.42
N LYS A 507 -10.02 -2.78 24.06
CA LYS A 507 -11.13 -3.75 24.11
C LYS A 507 -12.34 -3.20 24.87
N LEU A 508 -12.13 -2.54 26.00
CA LEU A 508 -13.22 -1.91 26.77
C LEU A 508 -13.87 -0.76 26.01
N GLY A 509 -13.06 -0.03 25.23
CA GLY A 509 -13.50 1.10 24.43
C GLY A 509 -14.28 0.68 23.19
N ARG A 510 -13.81 -0.33 22.46
CA ARG A 510 -14.38 -0.75 21.18
C ARG A 510 -15.85 -1.18 21.29
N GLU A 511 -16.64 -0.97 20.25
CA GLU A 511 -18.00 -1.52 20.15
C GLU A 511 -17.96 -3.06 20.00
N GLY A 512 -18.76 -3.78 20.80
CA GLY A 512 -18.79 -5.24 20.82
C GLY A 512 -19.49 -5.81 22.07
N GLU A 513 -19.59 -7.13 22.18
CA GLU A 513 -20.30 -7.78 23.30
C GLU A 513 -19.58 -7.61 24.65
N GLU A 514 -18.25 -7.58 24.63
CA GLU A 514 -17.39 -7.34 25.82
C GLU A 514 -17.11 -5.85 26.07
N ALA A 515 -17.73 -4.96 25.29
CA ALA A 515 -17.56 -3.53 25.41
C ALA A 515 -18.29 -2.97 26.63
N HIS A 516 -17.64 -2.04 27.32
CA HIS A 516 -18.25 -1.31 28.44
C HIS A 516 -18.23 0.20 28.22
N CYS A 517 -17.20 0.71 27.57
CA CYS A 517 -16.93 2.13 27.41
C CYS A 517 -17.42 2.62 26.03
N PHE A 518 -18.70 2.42 25.72
CA PHE A 518 -19.34 2.80 24.45
C PHE A 518 -19.17 4.30 24.11
N PRO A 519 -19.26 4.71 22.83
CA PRO A 519 -19.16 6.12 22.42
C PRO A 519 -20.02 7.07 23.25
N ILE A 520 -21.28 6.72 23.49
CA ILE A 520 -22.25 7.48 24.30
C ILE A 520 -22.89 6.48 25.28
N ASP A 521 -23.23 6.95 26.49
CA ASP A 521 -23.90 6.16 27.54
C ASP A 521 -23.17 4.84 27.90
N PRO A 522 -21.93 4.90 28.42
CA PRO A 522 -21.13 3.71 28.69
C PRO A 522 -21.79 2.80 29.74
N LYS A 523 -21.76 1.48 29.46
CA LYS A 523 -22.22 0.42 30.37
C LYS A 523 -21.17 0.18 31.47
N CYS A 524 -21.22 1.03 32.48
CA CYS A 524 -20.23 1.04 33.56
C CYS A 524 -20.27 -0.20 34.47
N VAL A 525 -21.43 -0.84 34.63
CA VAL A 525 -21.59 -2.02 35.49
C VAL A 525 -20.88 -3.22 34.88
N GLY A 526 -20.00 -3.85 35.66
CA GLY A 526 -19.14 -4.96 35.24
C GLY A 526 -17.90 -4.53 34.46
N CYS A 527 -17.67 -3.22 34.29
CA CYS A 527 -16.47 -2.71 33.63
C CYS A 527 -15.22 -2.97 34.49
N LEU A 528 -14.09 -3.26 33.86
CA LEU A 528 -12.81 -3.45 34.53
C LEU A 528 -12.42 -2.27 35.45
N PHE A 529 -12.86 -1.06 35.11
CA PHE A 529 -12.53 0.19 35.82
C PHE A 529 -13.72 0.74 36.63
N GLU A 530 -14.77 -0.05 36.85
CA GLU A 530 -16.03 0.40 37.47
C GLU A 530 -15.83 1.11 38.83
N SER A 531 -14.93 0.58 39.67
CA SER A 531 -14.77 1.00 41.06
C SER A 531 -14.09 2.36 41.24
N PHE A 532 -13.32 2.81 40.24
CA PHE A 532 -12.49 4.02 40.37
C PHE A 532 -12.61 4.99 39.19
N CYS A 533 -13.25 4.60 38.08
CA CYS A 533 -13.40 5.47 36.92
C CYS A 533 -14.28 6.69 37.27
N PRO A 534 -13.81 7.93 37.02
CA PRO A 534 -14.60 9.14 37.25
C PRO A 534 -15.71 9.35 36.21
N LYS A 535 -15.73 8.58 35.13
CA LYS A 535 -16.80 8.56 34.10
C LYS A 535 -16.98 9.92 33.42
N PHE A 536 -15.90 10.62 33.11
CA PHE A 536 -16.00 11.87 32.35
C PHE A 536 -16.58 11.64 30.94
N TYR A 537 -17.28 12.63 30.40
CA TYR A 537 -17.78 12.63 29.02
C TYR A 537 -18.66 11.42 28.66
N THR A 538 -19.66 11.12 29.49
CA THR A 538 -20.64 10.04 29.24
C THR A 538 -21.60 10.36 28.10
N GLU A 539 -21.90 11.65 27.89
CA GLU A 539 -22.92 12.13 26.94
C GLU A 539 -22.37 12.43 25.54
N ILE A 540 -21.05 12.34 25.33
CA ILE A 540 -20.40 12.59 24.04
C ILE A 540 -19.44 11.46 23.71
N ASN A 541 -19.16 11.24 22.43
CA ASN A 541 -18.05 10.39 22.00
C ASN A 541 -16.72 11.16 22.13
N PRO A 542 -15.84 10.82 23.09
CA PRO A 542 -14.59 11.54 23.28
C PRO A 542 -13.65 11.38 22.08
N SER A 543 -13.70 10.24 21.39
CA SER A 543 -12.82 9.96 20.25
C SER A 543 -13.20 10.78 19.03
N GLU A 544 -14.49 10.89 18.70
CA GLU A 544 -14.95 11.80 17.64
C GLU A 544 -14.56 13.26 17.90
N LYS A 545 -14.56 13.67 19.18
CA LYS A 545 -14.24 15.05 19.54
C LYS A 545 -12.74 15.33 19.59
N GLY A 546 -11.97 14.38 20.12
CA GLY A 546 -10.57 14.56 20.46
C GLY A 546 -9.58 13.98 19.46
N MET A 547 -9.98 13.00 18.63
CA MET A 547 -9.14 12.43 17.57
C MET A 547 -9.51 13.08 16.23
N MET A 548 -8.53 13.67 15.56
CA MET A 548 -8.70 14.18 14.20
C MET A 548 -7.87 13.32 13.25
N GLY A 549 -8.57 12.56 12.40
CA GLY A 549 -8.01 11.69 11.36
C GLY A 549 -7.60 12.42 10.09
#